data_AF-A0A075UWH7-F1
#
_entry.id   AF-A0A075UWH7-F1
#
_cell.length_a   1.000
_cell.length_b   1.000
_cell.length_c   1.000
_cell.angle_alpha   90.00
_cell.angle_beta   90.00
_cell.angle_gamma   90.00
#
_symmetry.space_group_name_H-M   'P 1'
#
loop_
_entity.id
_entity.type
_entity.pdbx_description
1 polymer ?
#
loop_
_entity_poly.entity_id
_entity_poly.type
_entity_poly.pdbx_seq_one_letter_code
_entity_poly.pdbx_strand_id
1 'polypeptide(L)'
;MTAVAETYDRVWSPLLETVRADALDCVQANLAVLADRHGGEGTHLALGAPLRFDVEPGPRVAASLSYRLAAAHEQLGLRVADRWEGVDGARLRELAGEADPLYVIADAYDLAWTPYAGRRHTEHTFLLSTSDTVVDAYHDETPWGPCRPGVWRLSPAELDALPASATALRFTTEPVAEPPDVLTANARAMADAVPAIDAYLSADHGEDLVLDIWLLGRSRLLHAAWLARHDRPSPEVDAHVQAWLTLASKSFVAARRSPDGAPTAAVLADLGRLLHEDVALAARLAARAAVLAAIQEVLRIDDSTVRGAGSLRELPNYNSFGLVEIIERAETRLGVVLGDEDLTPEALRDIDSLCATFARRMAG
;
A
#
# COMPACT_ATOMS: atom_id res chain seq x y z
N MET A 1 9.39 -0.26 34.25
CA MET A 1 10.25 -1.12 33.42
C MET A 1 11.35 -0.26 32.84
N THR A 2 12.60 -0.73 32.86
CA THR A 2 13.72 -0.06 32.19
C THR A 2 13.54 -0.25 30.68
N ALA A 3 13.77 0.79 29.87
CA ALA A 3 13.66 0.64 28.41
C ALA A 3 14.70 -0.37 27.92
N VAL A 4 14.26 -1.35 27.13
CA VAL A 4 15.15 -2.34 26.52
C VAL A 4 15.99 -1.64 25.46
N ALA A 5 17.30 -1.86 25.46
CA ALA A 5 18.18 -1.26 24.47
C ALA A 5 18.00 -1.96 23.12
N GLU A 6 17.88 -1.16 22.06
CA GLU A 6 17.97 -1.65 20.68
C GLU A 6 19.35 -2.30 20.44
N THR A 7 19.37 -3.34 19.62
CA THR A 7 20.54 -4.14 19.28
C THR A 7 20.66 -4.30 17.78
N TYR A 8 21.87 -4.56 17.29
CA TYR A 8 22.09 -4.89 15.89
C TYR A 8 22.01 -6.41 15.69
N ASP A 9 21.23 -6.84 14.69
CA ASP A 9 21.16 -8.23 14.24
C ASP A 9 21.59 -8.34 12.78
N ARG A 10 22.45 -9.31 12.48
CA ARG A 10 23.07 -9.46 11.15
C ARG A 10 22.08 -9.86 10.06
N VAL A 11 20.95 -10.47 10.43
CA VAL A 11 19.90 -10.88 9.50
C VAL A 11 18.85 -9.78 9.40
N TRP A 12 18.37 -9.29 10.53
CA TRP A 12 17.19 -8.43 10.56
C TRP A 12 17.49 -6.94 10.34
N SER A 13 18.58 -6.41 10.91
CA SER A 13 18.87 -4.98 10.79
C SER A 13 19.01 -4.52 9.33
N PRO A 14 19.72 -5.24 8.43
CA PRO A 14 19.76 -4.85 7.01
C PRO A 14 18.40 -4.89 6.30
N LEU A 15 17.51 -5.82 6.67
CA LEU A 15 16.16 -5.89 6.09
C LEU A 15 15.29 -4.71 6.56
N LEU A 16 15.43 -4.31 7.83
CA LEU A 16 14.70 -3.17 8.38
C LEU A 16 15.10 -1.83 7.74
N GLU A 17 16.34 -1.71 7.25
CA GLU A 17 16.83 -0.52 6.55
C GLU A 17 16.24 -0.35 5.14
N THR A 18 15.89 -1.46 4.47
CA THR A 18 15.41 -1.45 3.08
C THR A 18 13.89 -1.50 2.96
N VAL A 19 13.19 -2.02 3.99
CA VAL A 19 11.73 -2.01 4.01
C VAL A 19 11.21 -0.58 4.06
N ARG A 20 10.21 -0.29 3.20
CA ARG A 20 9.45 0.97 3.19
C ARG A 20 8.49 1.07 4.37
N ALA A 21 9.04 0.97 5.58
CA ALA A 21 8.29 0.98 6.82
C ALA A 21 7.41 2.22 6.91
N ASP A 22 7.87 3.38 6.42
CA ASP A 22 7.13 4.64 6.30
C ASP A 22 5.83 4.55 5.48
N ALA A 23 5.68 3.55 4.62
CA ALA A 23 4.51 3.32 3.77
C ALA A 23 3.58 2.19 4.26
N LEU A 24 3.83 1.61 5.43
CA LEU A 24 3.15 0.40 5.94
C LEU A 24 2.60 0.62 7.35
N ASP A 25 1.39 0.15 7.66
CA ASP A 25 0.92 0.08 9.05
C ASP A 25 1.68 -0.99 9.86
N CYS A 26 1.42 -1.09 11.17
CA CYS A 26 2.12 -2.05 12.05
C CYS A 26 1.97 -3.50 11.56
N VAL A 27 0.78 -3.87 11.09
CA VAL A 27 0.49 -5.22 10.59
C VAL A 27 1.32 -5.51 9.33
N GLN A 28 1.25 -4.61 8.35
CA GLN A 28 1.94 -4.75 7.08
C GLN A 28 3.46 -4.66 7.21
N ALA A 29 4.00 -3.81 8.10
CA ALA A 29 5.44 -3.61 8.24
C ALA A 29 6.16 -4.91 8.64
N ASN A 30 5.61 -5.65 9.59
CA ASN A 30 6.21 -6.91 10.04
C ASN A 30 6.02 -8.05 9.02
N LEU A 31 4.92 -8.02 8.24
CA LEU A 31 4.72 -8.93 7.11
C LEU A 31 5.72 -8.63 5.98
N ALA A 32 6.01 -7.36 5.72
CA ALA A 32 6.97 -6.91 4.73
C ALA A 32 8.38 -7.43 5.01
N VAL A 33 8.85 -7.31 6.25
CA VAL A 33 10.16 -7.84 6.66
C VAL A 33 10.22 -9.36 6.51
N LEU A 34 9.13 -10.07 6.85
CA LEU A 34 9.05 -11.51 6.65
C LEU A 34 9.10 -11.89 5.16
N ALA A 35 8.39 -11.15 4.30
CA ALA A 35 8.41 -11.37 2.87
C ALA A 35 9.80 -11.12 2.27
N ASP A 36 10.49 -10.04 2.65
CA ASP A 36 11.83 -9.74 2.16
C ASP A 36 12.86 -10.77 2.62
N ARG A 37 12.71 -11.34 3.83
CA ARG A 37 13.53 -12.47 4.29
C ARG A 37 13.42 -13.69 3.37
N HIS A 38 12.24 -13.95 2.81
CA HIS A 38 11.98 -15.14 2.01
C HIS A 38 12.16 -14.91 0.50
N GLY A 39 11.68 -13.79 -0.03
CA GLY A 39 11.68 -13.45 -1.46
C GLY A 39 12.85 -12.55 -1.89
N GLY A 40 13.62 -12.04 -0.94
CA GLY A 40 14.68 -11.06 -1.17
C GLY A 40 14.18 -9.62 -1.10
N GLU A 41 15.13 -8.68 -1.09
CA GLU A 41 14.89 -7.25 -0.94
C GLU A 41 13.84 -6.69 -1.91
N GLY A 42 12.87 -5.94 -1.37
CA GLY A 42 11.83 -5.27 -2.14
C GLY A 42 10.67 -6.17 -2.55
N THR A 43 10.60 -7.42 -2.07
CA THR A 43 9.43 -8.30 -2.25
C THR A 43 8.19 -7.68 -1.65
N HIS A 44 8.32 -7.05 -0.48
CA HIS A 44 7.22 -6.37 0.21
C HIS A 44 6.51 -5.30 -0.62
N LEU A 45 7.19 -4.72 -1.61
CA LEU A 45 6.60 -3.69 -2.47
C LEU A 45 5.44 -4.23 -3.30
N ALA A 46 5.30 -5.56 -3.46
CA ALA A 46 4.12 -6.17 -4.07
C ALA A 46 2.81 -5.85 -3.31
N LEU A 47 2.87 -5.55 -2.00
CA LEU A 47 1.72 -5.03 -1.24
C LEU A 47 1.18 -3.70 -1.79
N GLY A 48 2.01 -2.94 -2.51
CA GLY A 48 1.62 -1.70 -3.18
C GLY A 48 1.07 -1.88 -4.59
N ALA A 49 1.08 -3.10 -5.14
CA ALA A 49 0.60 -3.32 -6.50
C ALA A 49 -0.88 -2.94 -6.67
N PRO A 50 -1.80 -3.40 -5.78
CA PRO A 50 -3.20 -3.01 -5.86
C PRO A 50 -3.41 -1.57 -5.37
N LEU A 51 -4.09 -0.75 -6.18
CA LEU A 51 -4.64 0.54 -5.77
C LEU A 51 -6.16 0.35 -5.62
N ARG A 52 -6.65 0.39 -4.38
CA ARG A 52 -8.05 0.11 -4.03
C ARG A 52 -8.60 1.11 -3.01
N PHE A 53 -9.93 1.18 -2.96
CA PHE A 53 -10.67 1.82 -1.88
C PHE A 53 -11.71 0.83 -1.36
N ASP A 54 -11.29 0.06 -0.36
CA ASP A 54 -12.14 -0.92 0.32
C ASP A 54 -12.57 -0.35 1.68
N VAL A 55 -13.83 -0.60 2.06
CA VAL A 55 -14.38 -0.21 3.36
C VAL A 55 -14.83 -1.44 4.15
N GLU A 56 -14.62 -1.42 5.45
CA GLU A 56 -15.13 -2.43 6.38
C GLU A 56 -16.54 -2.09 6.87
N PRO A 57 -17.23 -2.95 7.64
CA PRO A 57 -18.50 -2.58 8.26
C PRO A 57 -18.38 -1.30 9.11
N GLY A 58 -19.10 -0.25 8.67
CA GLY A 58 -18.96 1.11 9.21
C GLY A 58 -18.18 2.02 8.24
N PRO A 59 -18.03 3.32 8.54
CA PRO A 59 -17.37 4.25 7.64
C PRO A 59 -15.85 4.26 7.89
N ARG A 60 -15.21 3.08 7.74
CA ARG A 60 -13.77 2.87 7.96
C ARG A 60 -13.12 2.24 6.74
N VAL A 61 -11.91 2.68 6.43
CA VAL A 61 -11.08 2.04 5.40
C VAL A 61 -10.65 0.66 5.87
N ALA A 62 -10.63 -0.32 4.97
CA ALA A 62 -10.27 -1.69 5.31
C ALA A 62 -8.81 -1.80 5.77
N ALA A 63 -8.63 -2.23 7.02
CA ALA A 63 -7.33 -2.37 7.65
C ALA A 63 -7.31 -3.42 8.78
N SER A 64 -8.37 -4.22 8.92
CA SER A 64 -8.37 -5.32 9.89
C SER A 64 -7.22 -6.29 9.65
N LEU A 65 -6.81 -6.98 10.71
CA LEU A 65 -5.83 -8.06 10.64
C LEU A 65 -6.19 -9.07 9.53
N SER A 66 -7.46 -9.49 9.46
CA SER A 66 -7.93 -10.43 8.43
C SER A 66 -7.74 -9.89 7.01
N TYR A 67 -8.04 -8.60 6.79
CA TYR A 67 -7.83 -7.94 5.50
C TYR A 67 -6.34 -7.89 5.13
N ARG A 68 -5.47 -7.52 6.08
CA ARG A 68 -4.02 -7.45 5.87
C ARG A 68 -3.39 -8.83 5.63
N LEU A 69 -3.84 -9.87 6.34
CA LEU A 69 -3.40 -11.24 6.13
C LEU A 69 -3.83 -11.79 4.77
N ALA A 70 -5.04 -11.47 4.31
CA ALA A 70 -5.50 -11.82 2.97
C ALA A 70 -4.62 -11.16 1.89
N ALA A 71 -4.33 -9.86 2.03
CA ALA A 71 -3.44 -9.15 1.11
C ALA A 71 -2.02 -9.73 1.12
N ALA A 72 -1.47 -10.11 2.29
CA ALA A 72 -0.16 -10.74 2.37
C ALA A 72 -0.12 -12.11 1.70
N HIS A 73 -1.18 -12.90 1.83
CA HIS A 73 -1.27 -14.16 1.12
C HIS A 73 -1.33 -13.94 -0.40
N GLU A 74 -2.23 -13.07 -0.88
CA GLU A 74 -2.42 -12.82 -2.31
C GLU A 74 -1.19 -12.20 -2.99
N GLN A 75 -0.56 -11.22 -2.34
CA GLN A 75 0.51 -10.42 -2.96
C GLN A 75 1.92 -10.92 -2.64
N LEU A 76 2.11 -11.57 -1.49
CA LEU A 76 3.43 -12.00 -1.01
C LEU A 76 3.56 -13.52 -0.88
N GLY A 77 2.46 -14.27 -1.05
CA GLY A 77 2.45 -15.72 -0.87
C GLY A 77 2.59 -16.13 0.59
N LEU A 78 2.43 -15.20 1.55
CA LEU A 78 2.52 -15.48 2.97
C LEU A 78 1.21 -16.06 3.48
N ARG A 79 1.16 -17.38 3.65
CA ARG A 79 0.00 -18.08 4.20
C ARG A 79 0.22 -18.47 5.66
N VAL A 80 -0.77 -18.23 6.50
CA VAL A 80 -0.77 -18.73 7.90
C VAL A 80 -0.78 -20.26 7.87
N ALA A 81 0.29 -20.86 8.38
CA ALA A 81 0.44 -22.30 8.52
C ALA A 81 -0.12 -22.79 9.86
N ASP A 82 0.22 -22.08 10.95
CA ASP A 82 -0.29 -22.34 12.29
C ASP A 82 -0.74 -21.04 12.96
N ARG A 83 -1.69 -21.17 13.89
CA ARG A 83 -2.23 -20.08 14.69
C ARG A 83 -2.43 -20.56 16.13
N TRP A 84 -1.85 -19.84 17.08
CA TRP A 84 -2.02 -20.07 18.51
C TRP A 84 -2.64 -18.84 19.15
N GLU A 85 -3.70 -19.04 19.92
CA GLU A 85 -4.46 -17.98 20.59
C GLU A 85 -4.24 -18.02 22.10
N GLY A 86 -4.29 -16.87 22.74
CA GLY A 86 -4.20 -16.78 24.19
C GLY A 86 -2.86 -17.27 24.74
N VAL A 87 -1.77 -17.09 23.98
CA VAL A 87 -0.44 -17.53 24.39
C VAL A 87 0.19 -16.51 25.32
N ASP A 88 0.82 -17.01 26.39
CA ASP A 88 1.61 -16.20 27.31
C ASP A 88 3.07 -16.10 26.86
N GLY A 89 3.84 -15.27 27.56
CA GLY A 89 5.25 -15.06 27.29
C GLY A 89 6.10 -16.34 27.30
N ALA A 90 5.87 -17.23 28.27
CA ALA A 90 6.59 -18.49 28.38
C ALA A 90 6.31 -19.40 27.19
N ARG A 91 5.05 -19.49 26.77
CA ARG A 91 4.66 -20.30 25.61
C ARG A 91 5.16 -19.69 24.30
N LEU A 92 5.16 -18.37 24.15
CA LEU A 92 5.78 -17.69 23.00
C LEU A 92 7.27 -18.03 22.89
N ARG A 93 7.98 -18.02 24.02
CA ARG A 93 9.40 -18.39 24.09
C ARG A 93 9.66 -19.81 23.64
N GLU A 94 8.83 -20.75 24.08
CA GLU A 94 8.90 -22.16 23.66
C GLU A 94 8.66 -22.30 22.15
N LEU A 95 7.57 -21.71 21.64
CA LEU A 95 7.21 -21.76 20.23
C LEU A 95 8.33 -21.18 19.33
N ALA A 96 8.94 -20.06 19.74
CA ALA A 96 10.03 -19.43 18.99
C ALA A 96 11.35 -20.21 19.05
N GLY A 97 11.47 -21.20 19.94
CA GLY A 97 12.58 -22.15 19.97
C GLY A 97 12.36 -23.35 19.04
N GLU A 98 11.12 -23.64 18.66
CA GLU A 98 10.71 -24.79 17.84
C GLU A 98 10.48 -24.44 16.36
N ALA A 99 10.14 -23.18 16.08
CA ALA A 99 9.66 -22.72 14.78
C ALA A 99 10.57 -21.69 14.11
N ASP A 100 10.33 -21.47 12.81
CA ASP A 100 10.67 -20.22 12.13
C ASP A 100 10.05 -19.00 12.85
N PRO A 101 10.53 -17.77 12.59
CA PRO A 101 10.05 -16.55 13.25
C PRO A 101 8.54 -16.50 13.39
N LEU A 102 8.07 -16.26 14.62
CA LEU A 102 6.65 -16.10 14.90
C LEU A 102 6.25 -14.67 14.59
N TYR A 103 5.11 -14.52 13.93
CA TYR A 103 4.42 -13.24 13.86
C TYR A 103 3.48 -13.13 15.05
N VAL A 104 3.74 -12.18 15.95
CA VAL A 104 3.03 -12.05 17.22
C VAL A 104 2.15 -10.82 17.19
N ILE A 105 0.93 -10.96 17.68
CA ILE A 105 -0.04 -9.89 17.93
C ILE A 105 -0.25 -9.82 19.43
N ALA A 106 -0.03 -8.64 20.02
CA ALA A 106 -0.15 -8.41 21.45
C ALA A 106 -0.57 -6.97 21.74
N ASP A 107 -0.87 -6.67 22.99
CA ASP A 107 -1.16 -5.30 23.43
C ASP A 107 0.14 -4.49 23.58
N ALA A 108 0.26 -3.40 22.82
CA ALA A 108 1.39 -2.48 22.85
C ALA A 108 1.64 -1.87 24.23
N TYR A 109 0.62 -1.84 25.10
CA TYR A 109 0.76 -1.39 26.48
C TYR A 109 1.83 -2.18 27.25
N ASP A 110 2.03 -3.45 26.91
CA ASP A 110 2.97 -4.33 27.61
C ASP A 110 4.31 -4.50 26.86
N LEU A 111 4.46 -3.91 25.67
CA LEU A 111 5.64 -4.06 24.83
C LEU A 111 6.68 -2.99 25.16
N ALA A 112 7.63 -3.35 26.03
CA ALA A 112 8.64 -2.46 26.64
C ALA A 112 9.50 -1.64 25.66
N TRP A 113 9.60 -2.08 24.40
CA TRP A 113 10.36 -1.41 23.35
C TRP A 113 9.54 -0.39 22.55
N THR A 114 8.22 -0.33 22.76
CA THR A 114 7.34 0.60 22.06
C THR A 114 7.03 1.83 22.92
N PRO A 115 6.76 3.00 22.31
CA PRO A 115 6.38 4.21 23.05
C PRO A 115 5.00 4.12 23.71
N TYR A 116 4.20 3.09 23.39
CA TYR A 116 2.89 2.82 23.98
C TYR A 116 2.97 2.15 25.36
N ALA A 117 4.14 1.60 25.72
CA ALA A 117 4.33 0.85 26.95
C ALA A 117 3.87 1.61 28.20
N GLY A 118 2.90 1.04 28.92
CA GLY A 118 2.31 1.65 30.12
C GLY A 118 1.44 2.88 29.87
N ARG A 119 1.07 3.18 28.61
CA ARG A 119 0.41 4.43 28.22
C ARG A 119 -0.88 4.24 27.45
N ARG A 120 -0.92 3.32 26.48
CA ARG A 120 -2.12 3.08 25.67
C ARG A 120 -2.25 1.61 25.31
N HIS A 121 -3.44 1.08 25.58
CA HIS A 121 -3.87 -0.21 25.06
C HIS A 121 -4.14 -0.07 23.56
N THR A 122 -3.43 -0.86 22.76
CA THR A 122 -3.67 -0.98 21.32
C THR A 122 -3.06 -2.28 20.83
N GLU A 123 -3.74 -2.94 19.89
CA GLU A 123 -3.15 -4.10 19.22
C GLU A 123 -1.91 -3.65 18.44
N HIS A 124 -0.84 -4.43 18.53
CA HIS A 124 0.42 -4.20 17.83
C HIS A 124 1.04 -5.53 17.43
N THR A 125 1.78 -5.51 16.33
CA THR A 125 2.42 -6.71 15.80
C THR A 125 3.93 -6.57 15.79
N PHE A 126 4.62 -7.69 15.91
CA PHE A 126 6.07 -7.80 15.82
C PHE A 126 6.46 -9.22 15.43
N LEU A 127 7.73 -9.45 15.11
CA LEU A 127 8.27 -10.79 14.92
C LEU A 127 9.07 -11.21 16.15
N LEU A 128 8.85 -12.44 16.62
CA LEU A 128 9.73 -13.10 17.57
C LEU A 128 10.59 -14.09 16.78
N SER A 129 11.81 -13.68 16.42
CA SER A 129 12.65 -14.45 15.49
C SER A 129 13.36 -15.63 16.14
N THR A 130 13.60 -15.53 17.44
CA THR A 130 14.14 -16.58 18.32
C THR A 130 13.52 -16.38 19.71
N SER A 131 13.79 -17.29 20.64
CA SER A 131 13.32 -17.24 22.04
C SER A 131 13.69 -15.99 22.84
N ASP A 132 14.49 -15.07 22.29
CA ASP A 132 15.00 -13.87 22.95
C ASP A 132 15.03 -12.64 22.03
N THR A 133 14.66 -12.76 20.75
CA THR A 133 14.88 -11.68 19.77
C THR A 133 13.57 -11.20 19.18
N VAL A 134 13.25 -9.95 19.50
CA VAL A 134 12.13 -9.23 18.92
C VAL A 134 12.62 -8.39 17.74
N VAL A 135 11.89 -8.46 16.64
CA VAL A 135 12.08 -7.60 15.47
C VAL A 135 10.77 -6.85 15.27
N ASP A 136 10.82 -5.54 15.21
CA ASP A 136 9.64 -4.70 15.00
C ASP A 136 9.94 -3.74 13.86
N ALA A 137 9.17 -3.85 12.78
CA ALA A 137 9.35 -3.03 11.58
C ALA A 137 8.52 -1.74 11.62
N TYR A 138 7.77 -1.49 12.70
CA TYR A 138 6.82 -0.39 12.72
C TYR A 138 7.50 0.97 12.77
N HIS A 139 7.07 1.85 11.87
CA HIS A 139 7.50 3.23 11.79
C HIS A 139 6.29 4.15 11.97
N ASP A 140 6.32 4.98 13.01
CA ASP A 140 5.28 5.98 13.26
C ASP A 140 5.74 7.12 14.19
N GLU A 141 4.99 8.21 14.20
CA GLU A 141 5.12 9.30 15.17
C GLU A 141 3.95 9.30 16.14
N THR A 142 4.24 9.08 17.43
CA THR A 142 3.21 9.07 18.47
C THR A 142 3.38 10.26 19.42
N PRO A 143 2.34 10.64 20.20
CA PRO A 143 2.48 11.66 21.25
C PRO A 143 3.52 11.34 22.34
N TRP A 144 4.02 10.11 22.37
CA TRP A 144 4.85 9.53 23.41
C TRP A 144 6.30 9.30 23.01
N GLY A 145 6.60 9.55 21.74
CA GLY A 145 7.88 9.26 21.10
C GLY A 145 7.69 8.53 19.78
N PRO A 146 8.75 8.48 18.97
CA PRO A 146 8.72 7.76 17.70
C PRO A 146 8.69 6.24 17.90
N CYS A 147 7.93 5.55 17.04
CA CYS A 147 8.17 4.13 16.73
C CYS A 147 9.20 4.09 15.59
N ARG A 148 10.25 3.28 15.74
CA ARG A 148 11.24 3.07 14.69
C ARG A 148 11.48 1.58 14.49
N PRO A 149 11.71 1.15 13.23
CA PRO A 149 12.14 -0.20 12.94
C PRO A 149 13.39 -0.55 13.76
N GLY A 150 13.42 -1.71 14.39
CA GLY A 150 14.53 -2.10 15.26
C GLY A 150 14.51 -3.57 15.67
N VAL A 151 15.56 -3.94 16.43
CA VAL A 151 15.71 -5.28 17.00
C VAL A 151 16.05 -5.18 18.49
N TRP A 152 15.39 -5.97 19.33
CA TRP A 152 15.60 -5.98 20.77
C TRP A 152 15.87 -7.39 21.27
N ARG A 153 16.77 -7.50 22.26
CA ARG A 153 17.05 -8.74 22.96
C ARG A 153 16.37 -8.71 24.33
N LEU A 154 15.46 -9.64 24.57
CA LEU A 154 14.76 -9.81 25.82
C LEU A 154 15.36 -10.97 26.61
N SER A 155 15.52 -10.78 27.91
CA SER A 155 15.76 -11.88 28.82
C SER A 155 14.53 -12.81 28.88
N PRO A 156 14.70 -14.09 29.25
CA PRO A 156 13.56 -14.99 29.44
C PRO A 156 12.51 -14.43 30.40
N ALA A 157 12.93 -13.74 31.47
CA ALA A 157 12.02 -13.14 32.43
C ALA A 157 11.23 -11.96 31.86
N GLU A 158 11.83 -11.16 30.95
CA GLU A 158 11.12 -10.09 30.25
C GLU A 158 10.10 -10.63 29.26
N LEU A 159 10.45 -11.70 28.53
CA LEU A 159 9.53 -12.34 27.60
C LEU A 159 8.39 -13.05 28.36
N ASP A 160 8.70 -13.80 29.41
CA ASP A 160 7.72 -14.50 30.26
C ASP A 160 6.77 -13.52 31.00
N ALA A 161 7.15 -12.25 31.13
CA ALA A 161 6.32 -11.19 31.73
C ALA A 161 5.32 -10.55 30.75
N LEU A 162 5.37 -10.89 29.45
CA LEU A 162 4.33 -10.47 28.50
C LEU A 162 2.96 -11.06 28.91
N PRO A 163 1.86 -10.32 28.68
CA PRO A 163 0.52 -10.69 29.10
C PRO A 163 0.07 -12.04 28.52
N ALA A 164 -0.79 -12.73 29.26
CA ALA A 164 -1.29 -14.06 28.93
C ALA A 164 -2.41 -14.07 27.88
N SER A 165 -2.26 -13.32 26.78
CA SER A 165 -3.30 -13.21 25.75
C SER A 165 -2.79 -12.79 24.36
N ALA A 166 -1.56 -13.12 23.98
CA ALA A 166 -1.09 -12.85 22.63
C ALA A 166 -1.67 -13.86 21.61
N THR A 167 -1.67 -13.49 20.34
CA THR A 167 -1.88 -14.40 19.22
C THR A 167 -0.54 -14.59 18.50
N ALA A 168 -0.12 -15.82 18.28
CA ALA A 168 1.07 -16.15 17.50
C ALA A 168 0.68 -16.84 16.20
N LEU A 169 1.31 -16.43 15.10
CA LEU A 169 1.13 -17.00 13.78
C LEU A 169 2.48 -17.49 13.25
N ARG A 170 2.48 -18.66 12.61
CA ARG A 170 3.61 -19.12 11.79
C ARG A 170 3.19 -19.08 10.34
N PHE A 171 4.05 -18.52 9.50
CA PHE A 171 3.80 -18.45 8.05
C PHE A 171 4.55 -19.53 7.29
N THR A 172 4.00 -19.87 6.12
CA THR A 172 4.69 -20.53 5.03
C THR A 172 4.59 -19.67 3.79
N THR A 173 5.53 -19.84 2.87
CA THR A 173 5.54 -19.12 1.58
C THR A 173 5.03 -20.00 0.46
N GLU A 174 4.25 -19.43 -0.44
CA GLU A 174 3.78 -20.05 -1.66
C GLU A 174 4.14 -19.17 -2.88
N PRO A 175 4.39 -19.75 -4.07
CA PRO A 175 4.62 -18.95 -5.27
C PRO A 175 3.42 -18.06 -5.59
N VAL A 176 3.67 -16.76 -5.80
CA VAL A 176 2.66 -15.81 -6.27
C VAL A 176 2.73 -15.73 -7.80
N ALA A 177 1.60 -15.92 -8.46
CA ALA A 177 1.51 -15.69 -9.89
C ALA A 177 1.57 -14.18 -10.16
N GLU A 178 2.39 -13.75 -11.12
CA GLU A 178 2.41 -12.35 -11.54
C GLU A 178 1.06 -11.99 -12.18
N PRO A 179 0.29 -11.04 -11.61
CA PRO A 179 -0.99 -10.69 -12.16
C PRO A 179 -0.79 -9.96 -13.50
N PRO A 180 -1.44 -10.42 -14.59
CA PRO A 180 -1.41 -9.68 -15.85
C PRO A 180 -2.12 -8.34 -15.67
N ASP A 181 -1.50 -7.27 -16.18
CA ASP A 181 -2.10 -5.94 -16.33
C ASP A 181 -2.68 -5.30 -15.05
N VAL A 182 -1.83 -5.21 -14.01
CA VAL A 182 -2.16 -4.60 -12.70
C VAL A 182 -2.75 -3.19 -12.83
N LEU A 183 -2.27 -2.37 -13.77
CA LEU A 183 -2.74 -0.99 -13.91
C LEU A 183 -4.19 -0.92 -14.41
N THR A 184 -4.55 -1.74 -15.39
CA THR A 184 -5.95 -1.84 -15.84
C THR A 184 -6.85 -2.38 -14.73
N ALA A 185 -6.38 -3.38 -13.97
CA ALA A 185 -7.12 -3.88 -12.81
C ALA A 185 -7.36 -2.80 -11.75
N ASN A 186 -6.34 -1.98 -11.45
CA ASN A 186 -6.45 -0.85 -10.52
C ASN A 186 -7.44 0.21 -11.03
N ALA A 187 -7.37 0.57 -12.31
CA ALA A 187 -8.28 1.56 -12.89
C ALA A 187 -9.74 1.11 -12.80
N ARG A 188 -10.02 -0.17 -13.10
CA ARG A 188 -11.36 -0.75 -12.93
C ARG A 188 -11.81 -0.77 -11.48
N ALA A 189 -10.97 -1.27 -10.58
CA ALA A 189 -11.29 -1.33 -9.15
C ALA A 189 -11.59 0.06 -8.55
N MET A 190 -10.84 1.08 -8.95
CA MET A 190 -11.09 2.46 -8.49
C MET A 190 -12.35 3.06 -9.10
N ALA A 191 -12.64 2.80 -10.38
CA ALA A 191 -13.90 3.23 -11.00
C ALA A 191 -15.11 2.58 -10.31
N ASP A 192 -15.04 1.27 -10.06
CA ASP A 192 -16.08 0.51 -9.36
C ASP A 192 -16.27 0.97 -7.90
N ALA A 193 -15.24 1.56 -7.30
CA ALA A 193 -15.28 2.06 -5.92
C ALA A 193 -15.94 3.44 -5.77
N VAL A 194 -16.28 4.16 -6.86
CA VAL A 194 -16.87 5.51 -6.77
C VAL A 194 -18.12 5.56 -5.88
N PRO A 195 -19.11 4.65 -6.01
CA PRO A 195 -20.27 4.65 -5.11
C PRO A 195 -19.90 4.43 -3.64
N ALA A 196 -18.86 3.62 -3.35
CA ALA A 196 -18.39 3.39 -1.99
C ALA A 196 -17.63 4.62 -1.44
N ILE A 197 -16.88 5.32 -2.28
CA ILE A 197 -16.24 6.60 -1.96
C ILE A 197 -17.30 7.64 -1.57
N ASP A 198 -18.35 7.80 -2.39
CA ASP A 198 -19.41 8.78 -2.14
C ASP A 198 -20.20 8.46 -0.85
N ALA A 199 -20.48 7.18 -0.62
CA ALA A 199 -21.12 6.70 0.60
C ALA A 199 -20.24 6.93 1.83
N TYR A 200 -18.94 6.65 1.72
CA TYR A 200 -17.95 6.90 2.77
C TYR A 200 -17.89 8.39 3.12
N LEU A 201 -17.72 9.27 2.13
CA LEU A 201 -17.63 10.73 2.33
C LEU A 201 -18.88 11.35 2.98
N SER A 202 -20.03 10.69 2.83
CA SER A 202 -21.31 11.14 3.39
C SER A 202 -21.57 10.62 4.81
N ALA A 203 -20.71 9.72 5.31
CA ALA A 203 -20.90 9.08 6.60
C ALA A 203 -20.32 9.88 7.77
N ASP A 204 -20.72 9.54 8.99
CA ASP A 204 -20.15 10.08 10.22
C ASP A 204 -18.99 9.20 10.68
N HIS A 205 -17.77 9.69 10.50
CA HIS A 205 -16.53 8.95 10.81
C HIS A 205 -16.06 9.08 12.27
N GLY A 206 -16.61 10.03 13.03
CA GLY A 206 -16.08 10.35 14.37
C GLY A 206 -14.58 10.64 14.36
N GLU A 207 -13.87 10.09 15.35
CA GLU A 207 -12.42 10.29 15.54
C GLU A 207 -11.56 9.42 14.59
N ASP A 208 -12.14 8.40 13.96
CA ASP A 208 -11.41 7.40 13.17
C ASP A 208 -10.94 7.92 11.81
N LEU A 209 -11.52 9.03 11.33
CA LEU A 209 -11.16 9.61 10.03
C LEU A 209 -9.67 9.94 9.91
N VAL A 210 -9.04 10.37 11.01
CA VAL A 210 -7.60 10.71 11.00
C VAL A 210 -6.77 9.47 10.68
N LEU A 211 -7.14 8.32 11.26
CA LEU A 211 -6.46 7.06 11.00
C LEU A 211 -6.69 6.60 9.57
N ASP A 212 -7.93 6.70 9.06
CA ASP A 212 -8.24 6.35 7.67
C ASP A 212 -7.43 7.17 6.65
N ILE A 213 -7.37 8.50 6.82
CA ILE A 213 -6.58 9.38 5.96
C ILE A 213 -5.10 8.99 5.99
N TRP A 214 -4.58 8.66 7.17
CA TRP A 214 -3.19 8.21 7.34
C TRP A 214 -2.94 6.87 6.63
N LEU A 215 -3.84 5.89 6.78
CA LEU A 215 -3.77 4.59 6.10
C LEU A 215 -3.82 4.74 4.57
N LEU A 216 -4.73 5.58 4.07
CA LEU A 216 -4.84 5.87 2.64
C LEU A 216 -3.55 6.49 2.12
N GLY A 217 -3.01 7.51 2.79
CA GLY A 217 -1.76 8.15 2.37
C GLY A 217 -0.57 7.20 2.31
N ARG A 218 -0.43 6.30 3.29
CA ARG A 218 0.61 5.26 3.29
C ARG A 218 0.42 4.25 2.16
N SER A 219 -0.81 3.82 1.91
CA SER A 219 -1.14 2.94 0.79
C SER A 219 -0.74 3.56 -0.57
N ARG A 220 -0.97 4.86 -0.78
CA ARG A 220 -0.55 5.55 -2.03
C ARG A 220 0.97 5.71 -2.11
N LEU A 221 1.64 5.98 -0.98
CA LEU A 221 3.10 6.00 -0.91
C LEU A 221 3.71 4.63 -1.27
N LEU A 222 3.09 3.54 -0.82
CA LEU A 222 3.50 2.17 -1.16
C LEU A 222 3.26 1.86 -2.64
N HIS A 223 2.13 2.30 -3.21
CA HIS A 223 1.85 2.18 -4.64
C HIS A 223 2.87 2.90 -5.52
N ALA A 224 3.27 4.12 -5.12
CA ALA A 224 4.32 4.87 -5.80
C ALA A 224 5.68 4.13 -5.76
N ALA A 225 6.03 3.53 -4.61
CA ALA A 225 7.24 2.73 -4.48
C ALA A 225 7.19 1.47 -5.36
N TRP A 226 6.03 0.81 -5.45
CA TRP A 226 5.82 -0.31 -6.37
C TRP A 226 6.00 0.10 -7.84
N LEU A 227 5.40 1.22 -8.26
CA LEU A 227 5.55 1.77 -9.61
C LEU A 227 7.03 2.06 -9.95
N ALA A 228 7.75 2.71 -9.03
CA ALA A 228 9.17 3.02 -9.20
C ALA A 228 10.01 1.75 -9.38
N ARG A 229 9.72 0.68 -8.63
CA ARG A 229 10.41 -0.61 -8.76
C ARG A 229 10.17 -1.30 -10.10
N HIS A 230 9.06 -1.00 -10.78
CA HIS A 230 8.72 -1.55 -12.10
C HIS A 230 9.05 -0.57 -13.23
N ASP A 231 10.03 0.32 -13.02
CA ASP A 231 10.49 1.34 -13.99
C ASP A 231 9.37 2.25 -14.53
N ARG A 232 8.37 2.53 -13.68
CA ARG A 232 7.23 3.41 -13.98
C ARG A 232 7.13 4.60 -13.00
N PRO A 233 8.23 5.31 -12.67
CA PRO A 233 8.11 6.51 -11.84
C PRO A 233 7.24 7.55 -12.56
N SER A 234 6.42 8.26 -11.80
CA SER A 234 5.54 9.31 -12.32
C SER A 234 5.58 10.51 -11.39
N PRO A 235 6.09 11.67 -11.84
CA PRO A 235 6.12 12.90 -11.05
C PRO A 235 4.74 13.31 -10.55
N GLU A 236 3.70 12.93 -11.30
CA GLU A 236 2.32 13.16 -10.92
C GLU A 236 1.89 12.26 -9.75
N VAL A 237 2.25 10.98 -9.78
CA VAL A 237 2.00 10.07 -8.65
C VAL A 237 2.72 10.60 -7.41
N ASP A 238 3.97 11.06 -7.55
CA ASP A 238 4.72 11.65 -6.44
C ASP A 238 4.02 12.89 -5.87
N ALA A 239 3.56 13.80 -6.71
CA ALA A 239 2.82 14.99 -6.29
C ALA A 239 1.51 14.61 -5.57
N HIS A 240 0.81 13.58 -6.07
CA HIS A 240 -0.43 13.10 -5.47
C HIS A 240 -0.20 12.45 -4.10
N VAL A 241 0.87 11.64 -3.96
CA VAL A 241 1.31 11.10 -2.67
C VAL A 241 1.61 12.22 -1.69
N GLN A 242 2.34 13.27 -2.10
CA GLN A 242 2.61 14.41 -1.22
C GLN A 242 1.33 15.14 -0.79
N ALA A 243 0.31 15.21 -1.65
CA ALA A 243 -0.98 15.77 -1.29
C ALA A 243 -1.70 14.93 -0.22
N TRP A 244 -1.65 13.60 -0.33
CA TRP A 244 -2.16 12.68 0.69
C TRP A 244 -1.43 12.82 2.04
N LEU A 245 -0.10 12.82 2.05
CA LEU A 245 0.68 12.99 3.28
C LEU A 245 0.45 14.36 3.94
N THR A 246 0.27 15.39 3.11
CA THR A 246 -0.12 16.73 3.57
C THR A 246 -1.51 16.70 4.22
N LEU A 247 -2.48 16.00 3.62
CA LEU A 247 -3.81 15.85 4.20
C LEU A 247 -3.78 15.09 5.53
N ALA A 248 -3.01 14.00 5.63
CA ALA A 248 -2.83 13.25 6.89
C ALA A 248 -2.26 14.14 8.02
N SER A 249 -1.25 14.95 7.69
CA SER A 249 -0.68 15.90 8.66
C SER A 249 -1.69 16.98 9.07
N LYS A 250 -2.44 17.52 8.11
CA LYS A 250 -3.48 18.54 8.36
C LYS A 250 -4.63 17.97 9.20
N SER A 251 -5.11 16.77 8.90
CA SER A 251 -6.23 16.13 9.60
C SER A 251 -5.87 15.85 11.06
N PHE A 252 -4.66 15.37 11.33
CA PHE A 252 -4.16 15.18 12.69
C PHE A 252 -4.13 16.49 13.49
N VAL A 253 -3.57 17.56 12.92
CA VAL A 253 -3.52 18.88 13.59
C VAL A 253 -4.93 19.43 13.82
N ALA A 254 -5.83 19.27 12.86
CA ALA A 254 -7.22 19.69 12.98
C ALA A 254 -7.95 18.95 14.11
N ALA A 255 -7.85 17.62 14.16
CA ALA A 255 -8.45 16.80 15.20
C ALA A 255 -7.93 17.15 16.60
N ARG A 256 -6.62 17.41 16.75
CA ARG A 256 -6.02 17.83 18.02
C ARG A 256 -6.48 19.20 18.52
N ARG A 257 -6.97 20.06 17.62
CA ARG A 257 -7.46 21.41 17.94
C ARG A 257 -8.99 21.47 18.09
N SER A 258 -9.70 20.45 17.61
CA SER A 258 -11.15 20.36 17.70
C SER A 258 -11.56 19.91 19.10
N PRO A 259 -12.44 20.65 19.82
CA PRO A 259 -12.94 20.23 21.13
C PRO A 259 -13.66 18.87 21.09
N ASP A 260 -14.34 18.60 19.97
CA ASP A 260 -15.18 17.41 19.79
C ASP A 260 -14.51 16.37 18.88
N GLY A 261 -13.22 16.54 18.54
CA GLY A 261 -12.46 15.64 17.65
C GLY A 261 -12.93 15.63 16.19
N ALA A 262 -14.06 16.26 15.87
CA ALA A 262 -14.69 16.21 14.56
C ALA A 262 -13.81 16.82 13.45
N PRO A 263 -13.79 16.20 12.26
CA PRO A 263 -13.05 16.72 11.13
C PRO A 263 -13.67 18.01 10.59
N THR A 264 -12.81 18.94 10.19
CA THR A 264 -13.28 20.20 9.58
C THR A 264 -13.83 19.95 8.17
N ALA A 265 -14.78 20.77 7.73
CA ALA A 265 -15.30 20.71 6.36
C ALA A 265 -14.21 20.81 5.28
N ALA A 266 -13.12 21.54 5.56
CA ALA A 266 -11.98 21.62 4.66
C ALA A 266 -11.23 20.29 4.52
N VAL A 267 -11.07 19.53 5.61
CA VAL A 267 -10.46 18.19 5.59
C VAL A 267 -11.32 17.21 4.78
N LEU A 268 -12.65 17.23 4.97
CA LEU A 268 -13.57 16.40 4.20
C LEU A 268 -13.57 16.75 2.71
N ALA A 269 -13.55 18.04 2.37
CA ALA A 269 -13.46 18.49 0.98
C ALA A 269 -12.14 18.06 0.31
N ASP A 270 -11.01 18.19 1.01
CA ASP A 270 -9.71 17.72 0.52
C ASP A 270 -9.67 16.20 0.35
N LEU A 271 -10.27 15.45 1.29
CA LEU A 271 -10.38 13.99 1.22
C LEU A 271 -11.19 13.56 -0.02
N GLY A 272 -12.38 14.12 -0.22
CA GLY A 272 -13.21 13.80 -1.38
C GLY A 272 -12.50 14.11 -2.69
N ARG A 273 -11.83 15.27 -2.78
CA ARG A 273 -11.02 15.62 -3.95
C ARG A 273 -9.92 14.59 -4.21
N LEU A 274 -9.17 14.17 -3.18
CA LEU A 274 -8.07 13.21 -3.35
C LEU A 274 -8.55 11.79 -3.71
N LEU A 275 -9.67 11.34 -3.16
CA LEU A 275 -10.25 10.04 -3.50
C LEU A 275 -10.72 9.99 -4.96
N HIS A 276 -11.41 11.03 -5.44
CA HIS A 276 -11.78 11.08 -6.86
C HIS A 276 -10.56 11.28 -7.78
N GLU A 277 -9.52 11.97 -7.32
CA GLU A 277 -8.26 12.05 -8.06
C GLU A 277 -7.53 10.69 -8.12
N ASP A 278 -7.64 9.82 -7.10
CA ASP A 278 -7.13 8.44 -7.20
C ASP A 278 -7.77 7.69 -8.38
N VAL A 279 -9.09 7.86 -8.59
CA VAL A 279 -9.83 7.25 -9.71
C VAL A 279 -9.29 7.77 -11.05
N ALA A 280 -9.18 9.10 -11.18
CA ALA A 280 -8.67 9.72 -12.39
C ALA A 280 -7.21 9.32 -12.66
N LEU A 281 -6.36 9.30 -11.64
CA LEU A 281 -4.96 8.90 -11.74
C LEU A 281 -4.80 7.45 -12.18
N ALA A 282 -5.57 6.52 -11.58
CA ALA A 282 -5.55 5.11 -11.96
C ALA A 282 -5.91 4.92 -13.44
N ALA A 283 -6.97 5.58 -13.92
CA ALA A 283 -7.37 5.57 -15.32
C ALA A 283 -6.27 6.10 -16.25
N ARG A 284 -5.59 7.20 -15.87
CA ARG A 284 -4.51 7.81 -16.66
C ARG A 284 -3.27 6.91 -16.74
N LEU A 285 -2.91 6.25 -15.64
CA LEU A 285 -1.81 5.27 -15.62
C LEU A 285 -2.10 4.05 -16.50
N ALA A 286 -3.31 3.49 -16.40
CA ALA A 286 -3.73 2.35 -17.22
C ALA A 286 -3.78 2.71 -18.71
N ALA A 287 -4.43 3.83 -19.06
CA ALA A 287 -4.51 4.31 -20.43
C ALA A 287 -3.12 4.52 -21.05
N ARG A 288 -2.21 5.18 -20.32
CA ARG A 288 -0.83 5.40 -20.79
C ARG A 288 -0.11 4.08 -21.04
N ALA A 289 -0.19 3.13 -20.10
CA ALA A 289 0.47 1.84 -20.26
C ALA A 289 -0.09 1.06 -21.47
N ALA A 290 -1.41 1.02 -21.65
CA ALA A 290 -2.05 0.30 -22.74
C ALA A 290 -1.75 0.92 -24.12
N VAL A 291 -1.79 2.25 -24.23
CA VAL A 291 -1.49 2.97 -25.48
C VAL A 291 -0.03 2.79 -25.87
N LEU A 292 0.92 2.95 -24.93
CA LEU A 292 2.34 2.76 -25.22
C LEU A 292 2.63 1.32 -25.67
N ALA A 293 2.06 0.32 -25.00
CA ALA A 293 2.18 -1.08 -25.40
C ALA A 293 1.60 -1.33 -26.79
N ALA A 294 0.43 -0.77 -27.11
CA ALA A 294 -0.17 -0.90 -28.44
C ALA A 294 0.70 -0.28 -29.54
N ILE A 295 1.27 0.92 -29.30
CA ILE A 295 2.18 1.59 -30.23
C ILE A 295 3.41 0.72 -30.51
N GLN A 296 4.08 0.24 -29.46
CA GLN A 296 5.29 -0.57 -29.58
C GLN A 296 5.05 -1.83 -30.40
N GLU A 297 3.92 -2.51 -30.17
CA GLU A 297 3.62 -3.76 -30.87
C GLU A 297 3.21 -3.56 -32.34
N VAL A 298 2.39 -2.54 -32.63
CA VAL A 298 1.90 -2.28 -33.99
C VAL A 298 3.01 -1.72 -34.86
N LEU A 299 3.76 -0.73 -34.35
CA LEU A 299 4.83 -0.07 -35.11
C LEU A 299 6.17 -0.78 -35.04
N ARG A 300 6.32 -1.76 -34.11
CA ARG A 300 7.54 -2.54 -33.85
C ARG A 300 8.75 -1.65 -33.53
N ILE A 301 8.52 -0.70 -32.63
CA ILE A 301 9.52 0.27 -32.16
C ILE A 301 9.71 0.15 -30.66
N ASP A 302 10.88 0.56 -30.17
CA ASP A 302 11.24 0.50 -28.76
C ASP A 302 10.63 1.67 -27.95
N ASP A 303 10.61 1.52 -26.62
CA ASP A 303 10.05 2.51 -25.69
C ASP A 303 10.71 3.88 -25.77
N SER A 304 12.01 3.95 -26.01
CA SER A 304 12.73 5.23 -26.08
C SER A 304 12.32 6.03 -27.31
N THR A 305 12.10 5.35 -28.44
CA THR A 305 11.57 5.96 -29.66
C THR A 305 10.16 6.50 -29.45
N VAL A 306 9.29 5.75 -28.77
CA VAL A 306 7.91 6.19 -28.48
C VAL A 306 7.91 7.43 -27.57
N ARG A 307 8.70 7.41 -26.50
CA ARG A 307 8.77 8.53 -25.54
C ARG A 307 9.43 9.79 -26.11
N GLY A 308 10.28 9.64 -27.12
CA GLY A 308 10.96 10.76 -27.77
C GLY A 308 10.14 11.49 -28.82
N ALA A 309 9.01 10.94 -29.25
CA ALA A 309 8.17 11.54 -30.29
C ALA A 309 7.27 12.65 -29.74
N GLY A 310 7.23 13.80 -30.41
CA GLY A 310 6.33 14.91 -30.05
C GLY A 310 4.91 14.73 -30.57
N SER A 311 4.72 13.87 -31.58
CA SER A 311 3.42 13.54 -32.15
C SER A 311 3.36 12.10 -32.66
N LEU A 312 2.15 11.56 -32.83
CA LEU A 312 1.97 10.19 -33.37
C LEU A 312 2.54 10.09 -34.81
N ARG A 313 2.47 11.17 -35.58
CA ARG A 313 2.94 11.22 -36.98
C ARG A 313 4.46 11.17 -37.13
N GLU A 314 5.20 11.48 -36.08
CA GLU A 314 6.66 11.42 -36.07
C GLU A 314 7.18 10.00 -35.81
N LEU A 315 6.31 9.08 -35.36
CA LEU A 315 6.69 7.70 -35.07
C LEU A 315 7.06 6.96 -36.37
N PRO A 316 8.16 6.20 -36.39
CA PRO A 316 8.49 5.34 -37.53
C PRO A 316 7.34 4.40 -37.88
N ASN A 317 7.12 4.17 -39.17
CA ASN A 317 6.06 3.32 -39.73
C ASN A 317 4.62 3.80 -39.47
N TYR A 318 4.43 4.98 -38.87
CA TYR A 318 3.10 5.52 -38.64
C TYR A 318 2.31 5.74 -39.94
N ASN A 319 1.05 5.29 -39.94
CA ASN A 319 0.05 5.56 -40.96
C ASN A 319 -1.35 5.40 -40.35
N SER A 320 -2.39 5.77 -41.10
CA SER A 320 -3.78 5.74 -40.60
C SER A 320 -4.28 4.34 -40.25
N PHE A 321 -3.82 3.29 -40.93
CA PHE A 321 -4.19 1.91 -40.59
C PHE A 321 -3.53 1.47 -39.28
N GLY A 322 -2.25 1.84 -39.08
CA GLY A 322 -1.55 1.61 -37.82
C GLY A 322 -2.22 2.32 -36.65
N LEU A 323 -2.72 3.55 -36.85
CA LEU A 323 -3.46 4.27 -35.81
C LEU A 323 -4.73 3.52 -35.39
N VAL A 324 -5.52 3.01 -36.34
CA VAL A 324 -6.72 2.23 -36.03
C VAL A 324 -6.35 0.97 -35.24
N GLU A 325 -5.33 0.22 -35.67
CA GLU A 325 -4.89 -0.99 -34.96
C GLU A 325 -4.37 -0.67 -33.54
N ILE A 326 -3.69 0.47 -33.35
CA ILE A 326 -3.25 0.94 -32.02
C ILE A 326 -4.47 1.18 -31.12
N ILE A 327 -5.51 1.85 -31.62
CA ILE A 327 -6.74 2.13 -30.88
C ILE A 327 -7.44 0.82 -30.51
N GLU A 328 -7.68 -0.07 -31.48
CA GLU A 328 -8.36 -1.35 -31.26
C GLU A 328 -7.65 -2.22 -30.21
N ARG A 329 -6.32 -2.22 -30.20
CA ARG A 329 -5.53 -2.95 -29.20
C ARG A 329 -5.59 -2.30 -27.82
N ALA A 330 -5.55 -0.97 -27.74
CA ALA A 330 -5.71 -0.26 -26.48
C ALA A 330 -7.12 -0.47 -25.90
N GLU A 331 -8.16 -0.38 -26.72
CA GLU A 331 -9.55 -0.72 -26.37
C GLU A 331 -9.67 -2.13 -25.81
N THR A 332 -9.08 -3.11 -26.50
CA THR A 332 -9.09 -4.52 -26.07
C THR A 332 -8.45 -4.70 -24.69
N ARG A 333 -7.29 -4.08 -24.44
CA ARG A 333 -6.60 -4.17 -23.15
C ARG A 333 -7.41 -3.54 -22.03
N LEU A 334 -7.87 -2.32 -22.26
CA LEU A 334 -8.58 -1.53 -21.26
C LEU A 334 -10.01 -2.04 -21.04
N GLY A 335 -10.58 -2.76 -22.00
CA GLY A 335 -11.98 -3.21 -21.97
C GLY A 335 -12.96 -2.06 -22.17
N VAL A 336 -12.57 -1.04 -22.92
CA VAL A 336 -13.41 0.13 -23.25
C VAL A 336 -13.46 0.31 -24.77
N VAL A 337 -14.50 0.99 -25.26
CA VAL A 337 -14.64 1.37 -26.67
C VAL A 337 -14.84 2.88 -26.75
N LEU A 338 -14.05 3.53 -27.61
CA LEU A 338 -14.12 4.95 -27.92
C LEU A 338 -15.24 5.20 -28.94
N GLY A 339 -16.04 6.25 -28.70
CA GLY A 339 -17.06 6.69 -29.63
C GLY A 339 -16.52 7.61 -30.73
N ASP A 340 -17.34 7.93 -31.72
CA ASP A 340 -16.98 8.91 -32.77
C ASP A 340 -16.64 10.28 -32.16
N GLU A 341 -17.28 10.63 -31.05
CA GLU A 341 -17.04 11.86 -30.28
C GLU A 341 -15.68 11.90 -29.59
N ASP A 342 -15.06 10.75 -29.33
CA ASP A 342 -13.76 10.62 -28.69
C ASP A 342 -12.61 10.76 -29.71
N LEU A 343 -12.85 10.38 -30.96
CA LEU A 343 -11.86 10.28 -32.04
C LEU A 343 -11.69 11.60 -32.83
N THR A 344 -11.49 12.69 -32.11
CA THR A 344 -11.24 14.03 -32.69
C THR A 344 -9.82 14.18 -33.24
N PRO A 345 -9.57 15.09 -34.21
CA PRO A 345 -8.21 15.39 -34.66
C PRO A 345 -7.25 15.78 -33.53
N GLU A 346 -7.75 16.45 -32.50
CA GLU A 346 -7.00 16.82 -31.31
C GLU A 346 -6.62 15.59 -30.48
N ALA A 347 -7.56 14.67 -30.25
CA ALA A 347 -7.30 13.41 -29.53
C ALA A 347 -6.27 12.53 -30.25
N LEU A 348 -6.24 12.57 -31.58
CA LEU A 348 -5.36 11.75 -32.42
C LEU A 348 -4.03 12.43 -32.80
N ARG A 349 -3.71 13.58 -32.20
CA ARG A 349 -2.52 14.36 -32.54
C ARG A 349 -1.24 13.78 -31.93
N ASP A 350 -1.28 13.53 -30.63
CA ASP A 350 -0.13 13.13 -29.82
C ASP A 350 -0.52 12.03 -28.82
N ILE A 351 0.50 11.36 -28.27
CA ILE A 351 0.30 10.20 -27.41
C ILE A 351 -0.46 10.60 -26.14
N ASP A 352 -0.13 11.75 -25.55
CA ASP A 352 -0.76 12.23 -24.33
C ASP A 352 -2.25 12.54 -24.53
N SER A 353 -2.63 13.14 -25.66
CA SER A 353 -4.03 13.41 -26.01
C SER A 353 -4.82 12.13 -26.19
N LEU A 354 -4.24 11.11 -26.84
CA LEU A 354 -4.87 9.79 -26.99
C LEU A 354 -5.05 9.10 -25.63
N CYS A 355 -4.01 9.11 -24.78
CA CYS A 355 -4.07 8.57 -23.43
C CYS A 355 -5.15 9.27 -22.60
N ALA A 356 -5.26 10.60 -22.70
CA ALA A 356 -6.27 11.38 -22.00
C ALA A 356 -7.69 11.00 -22.44
N THR A 357 -7.90 10.70 -23.73
CA THR A 357 -9.19 10.22 -24.24
C THR A 357 -9.58 8.88 -23.64
N PHE A 358 -8.68 7.89 -23.65
CA PHE A 358 -8.93 6.62 -22.98
C PHE A 358 -9.18 6.77 -21.47
N ALA A 359 -8.38 7.59 -20.79
CA ALA A 359 -8.54 7.81 -19.36
C ALA A 359 -9.89 8.43 -18.99
N ARG A 360 -10.38 9.41 -19.77
CA ARG A 360 -11.73 9.98 -19.57
C ARG A 360 -12.81 8.92 -19.76
N ARG A 361 -12.67 8.05 -20.76
CA ARG A 361 -13.62 6.97 -21.03
C ARG A 361 -13.64 5.89 -19.94
N MET A 362 -12.53 5.68 -19.24
CA MET A 362 -12.44 4.73 -18.13
C MET A 362 -12.97 5.27 -16.81
N ALA A 363 -12.84 6.59 -16.59
CA ALA A 363 -13.23 7.24 -15.33
C ALA A 363 -14.70 7.67 -15.28
N GLY A 364 -15.38 7.73 -16.44
CA GLY A 364 -16.81 8.03 -16.54
C GLY A 364 -17.61 6.81 -16.95
#